data_AF-A0A967GSY8-F1
#
_entry.id   AF-A0A967GSY8-F1
#
_cell.length_a   1.000
_cell.length_b   1.000
_cell.length_c   1.000
_cell.angle_alpha   90.00
_cell.angle_beta   90.00
_cell.angle_gamma   90.00
#
_symmetry.space_group_name_H-M   'P 1'
#
loop_
_entity.id
_entity.type
_entity.pdbx_description
1 polymer ?
#
loop_
_entity_poly.entity_id
_entity_poly.type
_entity_poly.pdbx_seq_one_letter_code
_entity_poly.pdbx_strand_id
1 'polypeptide(L)'
;LQHVEEIIEITRCEDGSVHGSTVNGEDRELNEDAIVSMNFWGFTPRFFGQLEERFSEFLRTRDDLSTGEFYIPTAVDELITAGEAACQVLATTARWFGVTYPADKPVVVETIGKLVEAGEYPSPLGT
;
A
#
# COMPACT_ATOMS: atom_id res chain seq x y z
N LEU A 1 7.45 -3.90 13.24
CA LEU A 1 6.28 -3.05 12.98
C LEU A 1 5.30 -3.26 14.12
N GLN A 2 4.72 -2.20 14.68
CA GLN A 2 3.78 -2.30 15.82
C GLN A 2 2.33 -1.96 15.43
N HIS A 3 2.16 -1.12 14.41
CA HIS A 3 0.85 -0.69 13.91
C HIS A 3 0.96 -0.37 12.42
N VAL A 4 -0.14 -0.56 11.69
CA VAL A 4 -0.33 -0.19 10.28
C VAL A 4 -1.68 0.50 10.15
N GLU A 5 -1.68 1.69 9.57
CA GLU A 5 -2.90 2.45 9.29
C GLU A 5 -3.01 2.68 7.77
N GLU A 6 -4.18 2.43 7.21
CA GLU A 6 -4.46 2.73 5.79
C GLU A 6 -4.85 4.19 5.65
N ILE A 7 -4.11 4.92 4.81
CA ILE A 7 -4.35 6.33 4.50
C ILE A 7 -4.59 6.47 3.00
N ILE A 8 -5.70 7.10 2.64
CA ILE A 8 -6.15 7.32 1.27
C ILE A 8 -6.09 8.81 0.90
N GLU A 9 -6.29 9.11 -0.38
CA GLU A 9 -6.39 10.50 -0.91
C GLU A 9 -5.19 11.40 -0.58
N ILE A 10 -4.00 10.81 -0.49
CA ILE A 10 -2.78 11.51 -0.10
C ILE A 10 -2.46 12.62 -1.11
N THR A 11 -2.37 13.86 -0.60
CA THR A 11 -2.15 15.06 -1.38
C THR A 11 -1.11 15.94 -0.71
N ARG A 12 -0.32 16.65 -1.53
CA ARG A 12 0.62 17.66 -1.06
C ARG A 12 -0.02 19.05 -1.13
N CYS A 13 -0.03 19.75 -0.01
CA CYS A 13 -0.57 21.10 0.12
C CYS A 13 0.40 22.16 -0.41
N GLU A 14 -0.11 23.38 -0.64
CA GLU A 14 0.69 24.51 -1.15
C GLU A 14 1.80 24.95 -0.17
N ASP A 15 1.60 24.75 1.13
CA ASP A 15 2.58 25.06 2.18
C ASP A 15 3.67 23.98 2.31
N GLY A 16 3.60 22.92 1.51
CA GLY A 16 4.55 21.81 1.49
C GLY A 16 4.17 20.65 2.41
N SER A 17 3.17 20.79 3.28
CA SER A 17 2.66 19.69 4.11
C SER A 17 2.04 18.59 3.25
N VAL A 18 2.04 17.36 3.77
CA VAL A 18 1.42 16.20 3.12
C VAL A 18 0.28 15.73 4.01
N HIS A 19 -0.92 15.65 3.43
CA HIS A 19 -2.12 15.22 4.13
C HIS A 19 -2.75 14.02 3.42
N GLY A 20 -3.46 13.20 4.17
CA GLY A 20 -4.34 12.16 3.65
C GLY A 20 -5.50 11.91 4.61
N SER A 21 -6.41 11.04 4.21
CA SER A 21 -7.59 10.68 5.00
C SER A 21 -7.47 9.25 5.49
N THR A 22 -7.81 9.00 6.75
CA THR A 22 -8.05 7.62 7.22
C THR A 22 -9.24 7.02 6.49
N VAL A 23 -9.39 5.69 6.53
CA VAL A 23 -10.57 5.00 5.99
C VAL A 23 -11.91 5.47 6.59
N ASN A 24 -11.88 6.12 7.76
CA ASN A 24 -13.05 6.68 8.42
C ASN A 24 -13.30 8.17 8.05
N GLY A 25 -12.48 8.74 7.17
CA GLY A 25 -12.58 10.13 6.71
C GLY A 25 -11.95 11.17 7.65
N GLU A 26 -11.16 10.75 8.63
CA GLU A 26 -10.39 11.68 9.47
C GLU A 26 -9.14 12.17 8.74
N ASP A 27 -8.89 13.48 8.74
CA ASP A 27 -7.66 14.07 8.20
C ASP A 27 -6.43 13.67 9.03
N ARG A 28 -5.33 13.39 8.32
CA ARG A 28 -4.04 13.00 8.89
C ARG A 28 -2.92 13.74 8.15
N GLU A 29 -2.18 14.54 8.90
CA GLU A 29 -0.88 15.05 8.46
C GLU A 29 0.16 13.92 8.49
N LEU A 30 0.89 13.76 7.40
CA LEU A 30 1.89 12.72 7.19
C LEU A 30 3.30 13.33 7.18
N ASN A 31 4.23 12.66 7.86
CA ASN A 31 5.65 13.00 7.76
C ASN A 31 6.17 12.60 6.36
N GLU A 32 6.96 13.47 5.72
CA GLU A 32 7.55 13.18 4.41
C GLU A 32 8.45 11.94 4.40
N ASP A 33 9.12 11.66 5.52
CA ASP A 33 9.98 10.50 5.71
C ASP A 33 9.22 9.30 6.31
N ALA A 34 7.88 9.35 6.34
CA ALA A 34 7.08 8.24 6.85
C ALA A 34 7.34 6.96 6.05
N ILE A 35 7.46 5.84 6.76
CA ILE A 35 7.55 4.52 6.14
C ILE A 35 6.15 4.16 5.63
N VAL A 36 6.03 4.01 4.31
CA VAL A 36 4.79 3.64 3.64
C VAL A 36 4.87 2.21 3.08
N SER A 37 3.73 1.52 3.05
CA SER A 37 3.59 0.28 2.31
C SER A 37 3.14 0.58 0.89
N MET A 38 3.89 0.11 -0.11
CA MET A 38 3.45 0.15 -1.52
C MET A 38 2.60 -1.07 -1.89
N ASN A 39 1.90 -1.63 -0.89
CA ASN A 39 1.11 -2.86 -0.97
C ASN A 39 1.91 -4.09 -1.43
N PHE A 40 3.19 -4.16 -1.07
CA PHE A 40 4.07 -5.29 -1.34
C PHE A 40 4.33 -6.08 -0.06
N TRP A 41 3.73 -7.26 0.03
CA TRP A 41 3.77 -8.07 1.25
C TRP A 41 4.26 -9.49 0.97
N GLY A 42 5.04 -10.02 1.92
CA GLY A 42 5.40 -11.43 1.96
C GLY A 42 4.64 -12.12 3.09
N PHE A 43 3.84 -13.14 2.75
CA PHE A 43 3.06 -13.90 3.72
C PHE A 43 3.39 -15.39 3.68
N THR A 44 3.22 -16.06 4.82
CA THR A 44 3.17 -17.54 4.85
C THR A 44 1.75 -18.01 4.54
N PRO A 45 1.55 -19.27 4.08
CA PRO A 45 0.21 -19.78 3.75
C PRO A 45 -0.80 -19.71 4.91
N ARG A 46 -0.33 -19.70 6.17
CA ARG A 46 -1.18 -19.53 7.37
C ARG A 46 -2.02 -18.25 7.31
N PHE A 47 -1.49 -17.19 6.71
CA PHE A 47 -2.17 -15.90 6.62
C PHE A 47 -3.54 -16.00 5.94
N PHE A 48 -3.71 -16.88 4.95
CA PHE A 48 -5.00 -17.02 4.25
C PHE A 48 -6.14 -17.47 5.16
N GLY A 49 -5.89 -18.37 6.11
CA GLY A 49 -6.91 -18.78 7.08
C GLY A 49 -7.29 -17.65 8.03
N GLN A 50 -6.29 -16.90 8.51
CA GLN A 50 -6.52 -15.73 9.37
C GLN A 50 -7.27 -14.61 8.64
N LEU A 51 -7.00 -14.45 7.34
CA LEU A 51 -7.68 -13.50 6.46
C LEU A 51 -9.12 -13.92 6.19
N GLU A 52 -9.38 -15.21 5.97
CA GLU A 52 -10.73 -15.75 5.73
C GLU A 52 -11.65 -15.57 6.94
N GLU A 53 -11.15 -15.79 8.16
CA GLU A 53 -11.88 -15.56 9.40
C GLU A 53 -12.33 -14.09 9.52
N ARG A 54 -11.39 -13.15 9.34
CA ARG A 54 -11.64 -11.70 9.41
C ARG A 54 -12.53 -11.22 8.28
N PHE A 55 -12.33 -11.73 7.08
CA PHE A 55 -13.18 -11.41 5.94
C PHE A 55 -14.61 -11.89 6.16
N SER A 56 -14.79 -13.09 6.72
CA SER A 56 -16.11 -13.61 7.08
C SER A 56 -16.80 -12.76 8.15
N GLU A 57 -16.05 -12.24 9.12
CA GLU A 57 -16.57 -11.30 10.11
C GLU A 57 -16.98 -9.97 9.48
N PHE A 58 -16.12 -9.38 8.65
CA PHE A 58 -16.39 -8.16 7.89
C PHE A 58 -17.69 -8.25 7.09
N LEU A 59 -17.93 -9.38 6.42
CA LEU A 59 -19.16 -9.60 5.65
C LEU A 59 -20.43 -9.70 6.52
N ARG A 60 -20.31 -10.15 7.78
CA ARG A 60 -21.44 -10.28 8.70
C ARG A 60 -21.80 -8.99 9.41
N THR A 61 -20.81 -8.14 9.68
CA THR A 61 -20.96 -6.94 10.51
C THR A 61 -21.30 -5.69 9.69
N ARG A 62 -21.11 -5.73 8.37
CA ARG A 62 -21.33 -4.58 7.50
C ARG A 62 -22.75 -4.53 6.96
N ASP A 63 -23.39 -3.38 7.17
CA ASP A 63 -24.77 -3.13 6.73
C ASP A 63 -24.92 -2.97 5.21
N ASP A 64 -23.91 -2.38 4.55
CA ASP A 64 -23.85 -2.20 3.10
C ASP A 64 -22.53 -2.73 2.52
N LEU A 65 -22.64 -3.82 1.77
CA LEU A 65 -21.52 -4.46 1.08
C LEU A 65 -21.20 -3.82 -0.28
N SER A 66 -22.08 -2.98 -0.83
CA SER A 66 -21.88 -2.39 -2.17
C SER A 66 -20.74 -1.37 -2.22
N THR A 67 -20.43 -0.77 -1.08
CA THR A 67 -19.32 0.17 -0.84
C THR A 67 -18.24 -0.46 0.05
N GLY A 68 -18.33 -1.77 0.26
CA GLY A 68 -17.49 -2.52 1.18
C GLY A 68 -16.08 -2.79 0.67
N GLU A 69 -15.11 -2.08 1.23
CA GLU A 69 -13.70 -2.37 1.01
C GLU A 69 -13.07 -3.07 2.22
N PHE A 70 -12.39 -4.18 1.97
CA PHE A 70 -11.66 -4.95 2.96
C PHE A 70 -10.16 -4.84 2.67
N TYR A 71 -9.48 -4.03 3.47
CA TYR A 71 -8.09 -3.69 3.26
C TYR A 71 -7.16 -4.72 3.92
N ILE A 72 -6.21 -5.25 3.13
CA ILE A 72 -5.09 -6.07 3.61
C ILE A 72 -4.34 -5.40 4.78
N PRO A 73 -3.95 -4.11 4.73
CA PRO A 73 -3.23 -3.48 5.83
C PRO A 73 -4.02 -3.49 7.14
N THR A 74 -5.35 -3.28 7.10
CA THR A 74 -6.21 -3.39 8.29
C THR A 74 -6.19 -4.79 8.88
N ALA A 75 -6.36 -5.83 8.05
CA ALA A 75 -6.29 -7.22 8.53
C ALA A 75 -4.91 -7.58 9.13
N VAL A 76 -3.83 -7.05 8.54
CA VAL A 76 -2.47 -7.21 9.06
C VAL A 76 -2.30 -6.48 10.40
N ASP A 77 -2.83 -5.27 10.52
CA ASP A 77 -2.78 -4.49 11.76
C ASP A 77 -3.51 -5.19 12.91
N GLU A 78 -4.71 -5.70 12.67
CA GLU A 78 -5.48 -6.48 13.64
C GLU A 78 -4.68 -7.70 14.13
N LEU A 79 -4.01 -8.41 13.22
CA LEU A 79 -3.19 -9.57 13.56
C LEU A 79 -1.96 -9.21 14.41
N ILE A 80 -1.31 -8.09 14.11
CA ILE A 80 -0.17 -7.58 14.89
C ILE A 80 -0.65 -7.16 16.28
N THR A 81 -1.75 -6.40 16.35
CA THR A 81 -2.32 -5.87 17.60
C THR A 81 -2.85 -6.98 18.50
N ALA A 82 -3.42 -8.04 17.92
CA ALA A 82 -3.85 -9.25 18.64
C ALA A 82 -2.67 -10.14 19.11
N GLY A 83 -1.43 -9.84 18.70
CA GLY A 83 -0.25 -10.64 19.00
C GLY A 83 -0.20 -11.98 18.24
N GLU A 84 -1.00 -12.14 17.19
CA GLU A 84 -1.12 -13.36 16.40
C GLU A 84 -0.11 -13.43 15.23
N ALA A 85 0.44 -12.27 14.83
CA ALA A 85 1.44 -12.16 13.79
C ALA A 85 2.51 -11.12 14.14
N ALA A 86 3.67 -11.23 13.48
CA ALA A 86 4.72 -10.21 13.52
C ALA A 86 5.06 -9.81 12.08
N CYS A 87 5.15 -8.50 11.83
CA CYS A 87 5.54 -7.97 10.53
C CYS A 87 6.94 -7.33 10.60
N GLN A 88 7.84 -7.86 9.77
CA GLN A 88 9.17 -7.30 9.54
C GLN A 88 9.13 -6.37 8.33
N VAL A 89 9.56 -5.13 8.50
CA VAL A 89 9.72 -4.17 7.41
C VAL A 89 11.08 -4.41 6.75
N LEU A 90 11.08 -4.67 5.43
CA LEU A 90 12.29 -4.83 4.63
C LEU A 90 12.53 -3.55 3.84
N ALA A 91 13.55 -2.79 4.23
CA ALA A 91 13.93 -1.58 3.52
C ALA A 91 14.59 -1.94 2.18
N THR A 92 14.25 -1.20 1.12
CA THR A 92 14.87 -1.31 -0.21
C THR A 92 15.41 0.04 -0.64
N THR A 93 16.47 0.03 -1.44
CA THR A 93 16.98 1.23 -2.13
C THR A 93 16.28 1.46 -3.47
N ALA A 94 15.41 0.53 -3.89
CA ALA A 94 14.62 0.67 -5.09
C ALA A 94 13.63 1.83 -4.93
N ARG A 95 13.47 2.61 -6.00
CA ARG A 95 12.48 3.69 -6.06
C ARG A 95 11.19 3.12 -6.63
N TRP A 96 10.10 3.30 -5.90
CA TRP A 96 8.77 3.00 -6.43
C TRP A 96 8.31 4.12 -7.36
N PHE A 97 7.75 3.74 -8.50
CA PHE A 97 7.08 4.65 -9.44
C PHE A 97 5.91 3.91 -10.07
N GLY A 98 4.81 4.64 -10.30
CA GLY A 98 3.57 4.11 -10.82
C GLY A 98 2.74 5.21 -11.48
N VAL A 99 1.63 4.81 -12.10
CA VAL A 99 0.68 5.76 -12.68
C VAL A 99 -0.51 5.82 -11.73
N THR A 100 -0.55 6.85 -10.88
CA THR A 100 -1.70 7.12 -10.01
C THR A 100 -2.67 8.08 -10.72
N TYR A 101 -2.12 9.09 -11.39
CA TYR A 101 -2.85 10.03 -12.23
C TYR A 101 -2.42 9.91 -13.69
N PRO A 102 -3.28 10.26 -14.65
CA PRO A 102 -2.92 10.26 -16.08
C PRO A 102 -1.67 11.07 -16.41
N ALA A 103 -1.39 12.13 -15.63
CA ALA A 103 -0.23 12.99 -15.79
C ALA A 103 1.11 12.32 -15.44
N ASP A 104 1.10 11.21 -14.68
CA ASP A 104 2.32 10.50 -14.27
C ASP A 104 2.90 9.64 -15.41
N LYS A 105 2.07 9.30 -16.40
CA LYS A 105 2.42 8.40 -17.51
C LYS A 105 3.72 8.78 -18.24
N PRO A 106 3.95 10.05 -18.64
CA PRO A 106 5.18 10.42 -19.34
C PRO A 106 6.44 10.13 -18.51
N VAL A 107 6.39 10.42 -17.20
CA VAL A 107 7.50 10.19 -16.27
C VAL A 107 7.80 8.71 -16.10
N VAL A 108 6.75 7.87 -15.99
CA VAL A 108 6.91 6.41 -15.89
C VAL A 108 7.55 5.84 -17.17
N VAL A 109 7.09 6.25 -18.34
CA VAL A 109 7.64 5.80 -19.64
C VAL A 109 9.10 6.21 -19.79
N GLU A 110 9.43 7.46 -19.46
CA GLU A 110 10.80 7.96 -19.51
C GLU A 110 11.72 7.19 -18.55
N THR A 111 11.25 6.93 -17.32
CA THR A 111 12.01 6.18 -16.31
C THR A 111 12.31 4.76 -16.77
N ILE A 112 11.32 4.05 -17.32
CA ILE A 112 11.51 2.71 -17.88
C ILE A 112 12.49 2.75 -19.07
N GLY A 113 12.35 3.74 -19.96
CA GLY A 113 13.25 3.92 -21.11
C GLY A 113 14.71 4.07 -20.69
N LYS A 114 14.98 4.89 -19.67
CA LYS A 114 16.33 5.06 -19.10
C LYS A 114 16.91 3.76 -18.54
N LEU A 115 16.08 2.93 -17.88
CA LEU A 115 16.52 1.64 -17.34
C LEU A 115 16.88 0.64 -18.47
N VAL A 116 16.13 0.66 -19.57
CA VAL A 116 16.45 -0.13 -20.77
C VAL A 116 17.73 0.36 -21.45
N GLU A 117 17.89 1.68 -21.63
CA GLU A 117 19.11 2.28 -22.20
C GLU A 117 20.37 1.98 -21.36
N ALA A 118 20.21 1.94 -20.04
CA ALA A 118 21.26 1.54 -19.10
C ALA A 118 21.57 0.03 -19.13
N GLY A 119 20.76 -0.78 -19.83
CA GLY A 119 20.94 -2.23 -19.93
C GLY A 119 20.44 -3.02 -18.72
N GLU A 120 19.75 -2.38 -17.76
CA GLU A 120 19.18 -3.04 -16.58
C GLU A 120 18.04 -4.01 -16.97
N TYR A 121 17.35 -3.72 -18.07
CA TYR A 121 16.29 -4.56 -18.62
C TYR A 121 16.45 -4.77 -20.12
N PRO A 122 16.18 -5.99 -20.64
CA PRO A 122 16.11 -6.23 -22.07
C PRO A 122 14.85 -5.60 -22.68
N SER A 123 14.93 -5.26 -23.96
CA SER A 123 13.78 -4.86 -24.76
C SER A 123 13.73 -5.70 -26.05
N PRO A 124 12.67 -6.51 -26.26
CA PRO A 124 11.52 -6.71 -25.38
C PRO A 124 11.86 -7.51 -24.09
N LEU A 125 11.01 -7.38 -23.06
CA LEU A 125 11.07 -8.23 -21.87
C LEU A 125 10.65 -9.65 -22.25
N GLY A 126 11.63 -10.55 -22.35
CA GLY A 126 11.42 -11.93 -22.77
C GLY A 126 11.47 -12.13 -24.29
N THR A 127 11.61 -13.39 -24.69
CA THR A 127 11.48 -13.89 -26.07
C THR A 127 10.13 -14.56 -26.27
#